data_AF-A0A3M1VYX8-F1
#
_entry.id   AF-A0A3M1VYX8-F1
#
_cell.length_a   1.000
_cell.length_b   1.000
_cell.length_c   1.000
_cell.angle_alpha   90.00
_cell.angle_beta   90.00
_cell.angle_gamma   90.00
#
_symmetry.space_group_name_H-M   'P 1'
#
loop_
_entity.id
_entity.type
_entity.pdbx_description
1 polymer ?
#
loop_
_entity_poly.entity_id
_entity_poly.type
_entity_poly.pdbx_seq_one_letter_code
_entity_poly.pdbx_strand_id
1 'polypeptide(L)'
;MVDRCGDVRLAAESQPARGEDRGEQARSESGAGGGRRAVIDGVRVERLEGHEDERGRLVPLFREDDPAVPRFGQVHLTTVHRGAIKGWRRHRERTDCLAAVRGTVRVGLYDARPGSPTEGEVNEFFIGERSPLRLTIPPGVWFGLKGVGEGEALVVVLTDRAHDALDPDEERLDPHVNEIPFDWERRDR
;
A
#
# COMPACT_ATOMS: atom_id res chain seq x y z
N MET A 1 -54.15 13.11 1.58
CA MET A 1 -54.75 12.98 0.24
C MET A 1 -53.79 12.15 -0.58
N VAL A 2 -54.17 10.90 -0.79
CA VAL A 2 -53.40 9.84 -1.46
C VAL A 2 -53.38 10.04 -2.97
N ASP A 3 -52.24 9.81 -3.61
CA ASP A 3 -52.06 9.26 -4.96
C ASP A 3 -50.55 9.33 -5.31
N ARG A 4 -49.90 8.37 -5.98
CA ARG A 4 -50.25 7.00 -6.34
C ARG A 4 -48.94 6.30 -6.77
N CYS A 5 -48.92 5.00 -6.52
CA CYS A 5 -47.90 4.02 -6.88
C CYS A 5 -47.60 3.99 -8.40
N GLY A 6 -46.33 3.77 -8.76
CA GLY A 6 -45.88 3.47 -10.12
C GLY A 6 -44.89 2.31 -10.13
N ASP A 7 -45.41 1.09 -10.09
CA ASP A 7 -44.72 -0.14 -10.50
C ASP A 7 -44.85 -0.32 -12.01
N VAL A 8 -43.75 -0.54 -12.73
CA VAL A 8 -43.77 -1.22 -14.04
C VAL A 8 -42.61 -2.21 -14.14
N ARG A 9 -43.00 -3.40 -14.60
CA ARG A 9 -42.33 -4.70 -14.51
C ARG A 9 -41.24 -4.92 -15.56
N LEU A 10 -40.35 -5.85 -15.21
CA LEU A 10 -39.45 -6.61 -16.07
C LEU A 10 -40.18 -7.30 -17.23
N ALA A 11 -39.53 -7.36 -18.40
CA ALA A 11 -39.79 -8.33 -19.45
C ALA A 11 -38.44 -8.84 -20.01
N ALA A 12 -38.32 -10.15 -20.10
CA ALA A 12 -37.21 -10.90 -20.67
C ALA A 12 -37.58 -11.44 -22.07
N GLU A 13 -36.60 -12.09 -22.71
CA GLU A 13 -36.62 -12.88 -23.96
C GLU A 13 -36.40 -12.06 -25.25
N SER A 14 -35.56 -12.43 -26.23
CA SER A 14 -34.93 -13.71 -26.61
C SER A 14 -33.76 -13.46 -27.62
N GLN A 15 -32.78 -14.37 -27.66
CA GLN A 15 -31.73 -14.54 -28.70
C GLN A 15 -32.31 -15.29 -29.95
N PRO A 16 -31.63 -15.53 -31.11
CA PRO A 16 -30.16 -15.60 -31.35
C PRO A 16 -29.64 -15.15 -32.74
N ALA A 17 -28.30 -15.14 -32.95
CA ALA A 17 -27.67 -15.51 -34.23
C ALA A 17 -26.17 -15.83 -34.05
N ARG A 18 -25.74 -16.95 -34.63
CA ARG A 18 -24.36 -17.44 -34.71
C ARG A 18 -23.56 -16.70 -35.77
N GLY A 19 -22.26 -16.54 -35.54
CA GLY A 19 -21.26 -16.28 -36.56
C GLY A 19 -19.94 -16.95 -36.15
N GLU A 20 -19.54 -17.96 -36.90
CA GLU A 20 -18.22 -18.59 -36.83
C GLU A 20 -17.16 -17.59 -37.36
N ASP A 21 -15.93 -17.68 -36.86
CA ASP A 21 -14.75 -18.11 -37.64
C ASP A 21 -13.42 -17.62 -37.02
N ARG A 22 -12.42 -18.49 -37.16
CA ARG A 22 -10.96 -18.28 -37.08
C ARG A 22 -10.30 -18.13 -35.72
N GLY A 23 -9.68 -19.23 -35.32
CA GLY A 23 -8.47 -19.19 -34.51
C GLY A 23 -7.37 -18.41 -35.22
N GLU A 24 -6.70 -17.56 -34.44
CA GLU A 24 -5.41 -17.01 -34.80
C GLU A 24 -4.46 -17.28 -33.64
N GLN A 25 -3.56 -18.24 -33.86
CA GLN A 25 -2.42 -18.50 -33.01
C GLN A 25 -1.49 -17.29 -33.09
N ALA A 26 -1.55 -16.40 -32.09
CA ALA A 26 -0.53 -15.37 -31.91
C ALA A 26 0.73 -16.02 -31.35
N ARG A 27 1.79 -15.93 -32.16
CA ARG A 27 3.12 -16.50 -31.97
C ARG A 27 3.78 -15.98 -30.70
N SER A 28 4.60 -16.84 -30.12
CA SER A 28 5.55 -16.53 -29.05
C SER A 28 6.46 -15.38 -29.46
N GLU A 29 6.40 -14.26 -28.74
CA GLU A 29 7.49 -13.30 -28.66
C GLU A 29 8.09 -13.37 -27.27
N SER A 30 9.28 -13.98 -27.21
CA SER A 30 10.20 -13.94 -26.10
C SER A 30 10.79 -12.53 -25.96
N GLY A 31 10.49 -11.85 -24.85
CA GLY A 31 11.09 -10.57 -24.49
C GLY A 31 10.72 -10.10 -23.08
N ALA A 32 11.69 -10.12 -22.17
CA ALA A 32 11.72 -9.56 -20.80
C ALA A 32 10.63 -10.05 -19.81
N GLY A 33 11.04 -10.93 -18.89
CA GLY A 33 10.21 -11.47 -17.80
C GLY A 33 9.63 -10.40 -16.88
N GLY A 34 8.38 -10.01 -17.14
CA GLY A 34 7.51 -9.28 -16.22
C GLY A 34 6.81 -10.24 -15.25
N GLY A 35 7.57 -10.95 -14.42
CA GLY A 35 7.00 -11.65 -13.28
C GLY A 35 6.47 -10.60 -12.30
N ARG A 36 5.19 -10.69 -11.91
CA ARG A 36 4.66 -9.92 -10.78
C ARG A 36 5.57 -10.21 -9.57
N ARG A 37 6.36 -9.23 -9.12
CA ARG A 37 7.20 -9.41 -7.92
C ARG A 37 6.28 -9.81 -6.76
N ALA A 38 6.68 -10.84 -6.02
CA ALA A 38 5.94 -11.29 -4.86
C ALA A 38 5.89 -10.16 -3.82
N VAL A 39 4.75 -10.03 -3.14
CA VAL A 39 4.68 -9.19 -1.94
C VAL A 39 5.46 -9.91 -0.85
N ILE A 40 6.30 -9.17 -0.11
CA ILE A 40 7.08 -9.68 1.01
C ILE A 40 6.16 -10.42 2.00
N ASP A 41 6.59 -11.58 2.48
CA ASP A 41 5.81 -12.43 3.38
C ASP A 41 5.38 -11.66 4.64
N GLY A 42 4.09 -11.70 4.95
CA GLY A 42 3.49 -10.97 6.06
C GLY A 42 3.18 -9.49 5.80
N VAL A 43 3.71 -8.88 4.73
CA VAL A 43 3.29 -7.53 4.31
C VAL A 43 1.88 -7.61 3.73
N ARG A 44 1.00 -6.73 4.18
CA ARG A 44 -0.36 -6.58 3.62
C ARG A 44 -0.50 -5.24 2.93
N VAL A 45 -1.13 -5.25 1.76
CA VAL A 45 -1.36 -4.07 0.92
C VAL A 45 -2.85 -3.99 0.65
N GLU A 46 -3.49 -2.94 1.15
CA GLU A 46 -4.93 -2.78 1.04
C GLU A 46 -5.28 -1.45 0.42
N ARG A 47 -6.14 -1.47 -0.59
CA ARG A 47 -6.71 -0.24 -1.13
C ARG A 47 -7.81 0.23 -0.20
N LEU A 48 -7.72 1.48 0.23
CA LEU A 48 -8.74 2.08 1.08
C LEU A 48 -9.83 2.67 0.20
N GLU A 49 -11.07 2.24 0.42
CA GLU A 49 -12.24 2.79 -0.26
C GLU A 49 -12.73 4.03 0.48
N GLY A 50 -12.89 5.11 -0.27
CA GLY A 50 -13.42 6.37 0.23
C GLY A 50 -14.82 6.64 -0.29
N HIS A 51 -15.61 7.37 0.49
CA HIS A 51 -16.87 7.96 0.05
C HIS A 51 -16.66 9.45 -0.14
N GLU A 52 -16.95 9.94 -1.35
CA GLU A 52 -16.78 11.34 -1.73
C GLU A 52 -18.14 11.96 -2.09
N ASP A 53 -18.39 13.16 -1.59
CA ASP A 53 -19.58 13.97 -1.89
C ASP A 53 -19.21 15.46 -2.00
N GLU A 54 -20.21 16.33 -2.20
CA GLU A 54 -20.01 17.77 -2.39
C GLU A 54 -19.28 18.49 -1.24
N ARG A 55 -19.14 17.84 -0.07
CA ARG A 55 -18.52 18.39 1.14
C ARG A 55 -17.07 17.91 1.33
N GLY A 56 -16.63 16.91 0.57
CA GLY A 56 -15.30 16.31 0.67
C GLY A 56 -15.34 14.79 0.66
N ARG A 57 -14.37 14.16 1.34
CA ARG A 57 -14.19 12.70 1.34
C ARG A 57 -14.01 12.12 2.73
N LEU A 58 -14.64 10.98 2.98
CA LEU A 58 -14.43 10.12 4.14
C LEU A 58 -13.66 8.87 3.70
N VAL A 59 -12.56 8.55 4.37
CA VAL A 59 -11.79 7.31 4.14
C VAL A 59 -11.50 6.65 5.49
N PRO A 60 -12.03 5.45 5.77
CA PRO A 60 -11.63 4.69 6.96
C PRO A 60 -10.17 4.25 6.81
N LEU A 61 -9.29 4.71 7.70
CA LEU A 61 -7.86 4.34 7.67
C LEU A 61 -7.63 3.04 8.44
N PHE A 62 -8.12 2.99 9.69
CA PHE A 62 -7.94 1.88 10.61
C PHE A 62 -9.29 1.58 11.27
N ARG A 63 -9.70 0.31 11.26
CA ARG A 63 -10.90 -0.17 11.92
C ARG A 63 -10.54 -1.34 12.81
N GLU A 64 -11.19 -1.45 13.98
CA GLU A 64 -10.91 -2.54 14.91
C GLU A 64 -11.37 -3.93 14.41
N ASP A 65 -12.38 -3.95 13.56
CA ASP A 65 -12.97 -5.17 12.97
C ASP A 65 -12.22 -5.65 11.73
N ASP A 66 -11.21 -4.90 11.31
CA ASP A 66 -10.40 -5.20 10.15
C ASP A 66 -9.20 -6.06 10.55
N PRO A 67 -9.12 -7.32 10.10
CA PRO A 67 -8.09 -8.27 10.53
C PRO A 67 -6.68 -7.92 10.05
N ALA A 68 -6.53 -6.91 9.18
CA ALA A 68 -5.22 -6.40 8.75
C ALA A 68 -4.75 -5.17 9.54
N VAL A 69 -5.61 -4.60 10.39
CA VAL A 69 -5.24 -3.60 11.38
C VAL A 69 -4.79 -4.32 12.66
N PRO A 70 -3.56 -4.09 13.14
CA PRO A 70 -3.14 -4.69 14.39
C PRO A 70 -3.88 -4.04 15.58
N ARG A 71 -3.82 -4.67 16.75
CA ARG A 71 -4.36 -4.07 17.98
C ARG A 71 -3.74 -2.71 18.24
N PHE A 72 -4.47 -1.82 18.90
CA PHE A 72 -3.97 -0.49 19.20
C PHE A 72 -2.83 -0.53 20.24
N GLY A 73 -1.69 0.06 19.88
CA GLY A 73 -0.63 0.45 20.81
C GLY A 73 -0.38 1.96 20.79
N GLN A 74 -0.19 2.54 19.61
CA GLN A 74 0.01 3.98 19.44
C GLN A 74 -0.39 4.43 18.03
N VAL A 75 -0.88 5.66 17.90
CA VAL A 75 -1.06 6.34 16.61
C VAL A 75 -0.20 7.58 16.60
N HIS A 76 0.53 7.80 15.51
CA HIS A 76 1.32 9.00 15.34
C HIS A 76 1.28 9.49 13.89
N LEU A 77 1.58 10.77 13.73
CA LEU A 77 1.76 11.41 12.43
C LEU A 77 3.25 11.51 12.15
N THR A 78 3.66 11.13 10.94
CA THR A 78 4.98 11.45 10.42
C THR A 78 4.83 12.22 9.12
N THR A 79 5.60 13.28 8.96
CA THR A 79 5.61 14.07 7.74
C THR A 79 6.90 13.85 6.95
N VAL A 80 6.85 13.97 5.63
CA VAL A 80 8.02 13.81 4.75
C VAL A 80 8.04 14.95 3.75
N HIS A 81 9.03 15.84 3.86
CA HIS A 81 9.24 16.89 2.87
C HIS A 81 9.57 16.29 1.50
N ARG A 82 9.23 17.03 0.44
CA ARG A 82 9.58 16.67 -0.94
C ARG A 82 11.08 16.38 -1.06
N GLY A 83 11.42 15.23 -1.62
CA GLY A 83 12.80 14.76 -1.80
C GLY A 83 13.45 14.15 -0.56
N ALA A 84 12.96 14.45 0.65
CA ALA A 84 13.52 13.90 1.88
C ALA A 84 13.20 12.40 2.01
N ILE A 85 14.15 11.66 2.60
CA ILE A 85 14.04 10.24 2.88
C ILE A 85 14.04 10.03 4.39
N LYS A 86 13.06 9.28 4.89
CA LYS A 86 12.99 8.76 6.27
C LYS A 86 13.14 7.25 6.21
N GLY A 87 14.34 6.77 6.47
CA GLY A 87 14.68 5.34 6.44
C GLY A 87 16.20 5.15 6.41
N TRP A 88 16.67 3.92 6.44
CA TRP A 88 15.89 2.70 6.64
C TRP A 88 15.58 2.48 8.12
N ARG A 89 14.40 1.92 8.41
CA ARG A 89 13.95 1.56 9.77
C ARG A 89 13.52 0.09 9.79
N ARG A 90 13.76 -0.60 10.90
CA ARG A 90 13.20 -1.94 11.16
C ARG A 90 12.79 -2.01 12.62
N HIS A 91 11.64 -2.62 12.87
CA HIS A 91 11.19 -2.96 14.21
C HIS A 91 11.48 -4.45 14.50
N ARG A 92 12.04 -4.78 15.66
CA ARG A 92 12.31 -6.19 16.03
C ARG A 92 11.01 -6.88 16.42
N GLU A 93 10.10 -6.16 17.05
CA GLU A 93 8.87 -6.71 17.61
C GLU A 93 7.60 -6.09 17.05
N ARG A 94 7.61 -4.80 16.73
CA ARG A 94 6.42 -4.01 16.39
C ARG A 94 5.93 -4.20 14.95
N THR A 95 4.61 -4.26 14.80
CA THR A 95 3.91 -4.16 13.52
C THR A 95 3.47 -2.73 13.27
N ASP A 96 3.81 -2.20 12.10
CA ASP A 96 3.40 -0.86 11.68
C ASP A 96 2.31 -0.94 10.60
N CYS A 97 1.28 -0.12 10.74
CA CYS A 97 0.20 0.02 9.77
C CYS A 97 0.10 1.49 9.34
N LEU A 98 0.47 1.80 8.09
CA LEU A 98 0.62 3.17 7.62
C LEU A 98 -0.31 3.51 6.45
N ALA A 99 -0.78 4.75 6.41
CA ALA A 99 -1.56 5.34 5.32
C ALA A 99 -1.20 6.81 5.13
N ALA A 100 -1.03 7.26 3.88
CA ALA A 100 -0.77 8.66 3.57
C ALA A 100 -2.08 9.43 3.35
N VAL A 101 -2.28 10.50 4.13
CA VAL A 101 -3.51 11.31 4.13
C VAL A 101 -3.37 12.63 3.38
N ARG A 102 -2.14 13.06 3.11
CA ARG A 102 -1.83 14.22 2.26
C ARG A 102 -0.56 13.98 1.47
N GLY A 103 -0.51 14.49 0.24
CA GLY A 103 0.65 14.36 -0.63
C GLY A 103 0.87 12.91 -1.08
N THR A 104 2.10 12.58 -1.46
CA THR A 104 2.46 11.22 -1.90
C THR A 104 3.84 10.84 -1.38
N VAL A 105 3.92 9.65 -0.78
CA VAL A 105 5.17 9.01 -0.37
C VAL A 105 5.44 7.80 -1.25
N ARG A 106 6.71 7.65 -1.64
CA ARG A 106 7.27 6.41 -2.14
C ARG A 106 7.74 5.61 -0.93
N VAL A 107 7.23 4.39 -0.79
CA VAL A 107 7.58 3.47 0.30
C VAL A 107 8.45 2.37 -0.29
N GLY A 108 9.65 2.19 0.27
CA GLY A 108 10.50 1.05 -0.02
C GLY A 108 10.42 0.06 1.13
N LEU A 109 10.30 -1.23 0.82
CA LEU A 109 10.37 -2.34 1.78
C LEU A 109 11.47 -3.33 1.35
N TYR A 110 12.14 -3.93 2.33
CA TYR A 110 13.14 -4.98 2.10
C TYR A 110 13.07 -6.06 3.18
N ASP A 111 13.02 -7.32 2.74
CA ASP A 111 12.99 -8.47 3.64
C ASP A 111 14.40 -9.02 3.87
N ALA A 112 14.98 -8.70 5.01
CA ALA A 112 16.29 -9.22 5.44
C ALA A 112 16.17 -10.36 6.47
N ARG A 113 14.97 -10.95 6.63
CA ARG A 113 14.73 -11.97 7.67
C ARG A 113 15.33 -13.31 7.20
N PRO A 114 16.31 -13.86 7.94
CA PRO A 114 16.92 -15.14 7.57
C PRO A 114 15.89 -16.28 7.53
N GLY A 115 15.86 -17.04 6.44
CA GLY A 115 14.94 -18.14 6.23
C GLY A 115 13.50 -17.72 5.86
N SER A 116 13.25 -16.43 5.63
CA SER A 116 11.97 -15.97 5.09
C SER A 116 11.76 -16.53 3.67
N PRO A 117 10.52 -16.93 3.30
CA PRO A 117 10.20 -17.29 1.91
C PRO A 117 10.46 -16.18 0.89
N THR A 118 10.57 -14.94 1.36
CA THR A 118 10.84 -13.74 0.56
C THR A 118 12.14 -13.05 0.98
N GLU A 119 13.08 -13.76 1.61
CA GLU A 119 14.39 -13.20 1.95
C GLU A 119 15.08 -12.59 0.71
N GLY A 120 15.53 -11.34 0.82
CA GLY A 120 16.13 -10.57 -0.27
C GLY A 120 15.13 -9.83 -1.15
N GLU A 121 13.81 -10.03 -0.97
CA GLU A 121 12.80 -9.36 -1.79
C GLU A 121 12.66 -7.87 -1.46
N VAL A 122 12.40 -7.09 -2.50
CA VAL A 122 12.20 -5.65 -2.43
C VAL A 122 10.83 -5.31 -3.01
N ASN A 123 10.03 -4.57 -2.24
CA ASN A 123 8.78 -4.00 -2.71
C ASN A 123 8.83 -2.48 -2.71
N GLU A 124 8.04 -1.91 -3.61
CA GLU A 124 7.88 -0.47 -3.78
C GLU A 124 6.41 -0.12 -3.90
N PHE A 125 5.99 0.90 -3.16
CA PHE A 125 4.63 1.40 -3.21
C PHE A 125 4.60 2.92 -3.31
N PHE A 126 3.59 3.46 -3.98
CA PHE A 126 3.29 4.88 -3.97
C PHE A 126 1.95 5.07 -3.27
N ILE A 127 1.98 5.72 -2.11
CA ILE A 127 0.80 5.92 -1.26
C ILE A 127 0.55 7.41 -1.17
N GLY A 128 -0.70 7.81 -1.37
CA GLY A 128 -1.06 9.22 -1.28
C GLY A 128 -2.55 9.46 -1.23
N GLU A 129 -2.93 10.71 -1.08
CA GLU A 129 -4.33 11.13 -0.97
C GLU A 129 -5.20 10.77 -2.19
N ARG A 130 -4.58 10.60 -3.37
CA ARG A 130 -5.23 10.19 -4.64
C ARG A 130 -5.07 8.70 -4.95
N SER A 131 -4.24 8.00 -4.19
CA SER A 131 -4.04 6.56 -4.28
C SER A 131 -3.93 6.01 -2.85
N PRO A 132 -5.06 6.01 -2.12
CA PRO A 132 -5.05 5.67 -0.70
C PRO A 132 -4.83 4.15 -0.56
N LEU A 133 -3.67 3.82 -0.02
CA LEU A 133 -3.29 2.47 0.35
C LEU A 133 -2.97 2.44 1.84
N ARG A 134 -3.28 1.32 2.47
CA ARG A 134 -2.76 0.95 3.77
C ARG A 134 -1.73 -0.15 3.61
N LEU A 135 -0.57 0.04 4.22
CA LEU A 135 0.46 -0.98 4.32
C LEU A 135 0.58 -1.44 5.75
N THR A 136 0.45 -2.75 5.97
CA THR A 136 0.82 -3.39 7.24
C THR A 136 2.16 -4.08 7.06
N ILE A 137 3.15 -3.66 7.85
CA ILE A 137 4.55 -4.08 7.77
C ILE A 137 4.86 -4.90 9.03
N PRO A 138 5.17 -6.20 8.88
CA PRO A 138 5.46 -7.06 10.02
C PRO A 138 6.85 -6.75 10.60
N PRO A 139 7.14 -7.22 11.83
CA PRO A 139 8.46 -7.10 12.44
C PRO A 139 9.54 -7.75 11.57
N GLY A 140 10.74 -7.19 11.62
CA GLY A 140 11.91 -7.68 10.89
C GLY A 140 12.03 -7.18 9.43
N VAL A 141 11.01 -6.55 8.87
CA VAL A 141 11.06 -5.95 7.52
C VAL A 141 11.62 -4.53 7.60
N TRP A 142 12.63 -4.24 6.78
CA TRP A 142 13.16 -2.89 6.63
C TRP A 142 12.21 -2.05 5.79
N PHE A 143 11.98 -0.80 6.19
CA PHE A 143 11.16 0.12 5.43
C PHE A 143 11.66 1.57 5.48
N GLY A 144 11.27 2.34 4.46
CA GLY A 144 11.59 3.76 4.35
C GLY A 144 10.52 4.52 3.56
N LEU A 145 10.50 5.84 3.74
CA LEU A 145 9.57 6.76 3.07
C LEU A 145 10.36 7.86 2.35
N LYS A 146 10.04 8.15 1.08
CA LYS A 146 10.50 9.34 0.37
C LYS A 146 9.33 10.20 -0.05
N GLY A 147 9.38 11.49 0.25
CA GLY A 147 8.38 12.45 -0.24
C GLY A 147 8.55 12.66 -1.74
N VAL A 148 7.55 12.32 -2.56
CA VAL A 148 7.63 12.43 -4.04
C VAL A 148 6.60 13.39 -4.65
N GLY A 149 5.56 13.75 -3.89
CA GLY A 149 4.56 14.72 -4.33
C GLY A 149 5.04 16.17 -4.30
N GLU A 150 4.14 17.06 -4.70
CA GLU A 150 4.30 18.49 -4.45
C GLU A 150 4.04 18.78 -2.97
N GLY A 151 4.94 19.51 -2.32
CA GLY A 151 4.85 19.81 -0.89
C GLY A 151 5.22 18.65 0.05
N GLU A 152 4.80 18.77 1.30
CA GLU A 152 5.04 17.78 2.35
C GLU A 152 3.94 16.71 2.34
N ALA A 153 4.35 15.44 2.48
CA ALA A 153 3.42 14.33 2.64
C ALA A 153 3.16 14.06 4.13
N LEU A 154 1.90 13.73 4.48
CA LEU A 154 1.49 13.38 5.84
C LEU A 154 1.08 11.91 5.86
N VAL A 155 1.72 11.13 6.73
CA VAL A 155 1.49 9.70 6.88
C VAL A 155 1.05 9.42 8.31
N VAL A 156 -0.14 8.85 8.47
CA VAL A 156 -0.64 8.35 9.75
C VAL A 156 -0.17 6.92 9.90
N VAL A 157 0.40 6.61 11.06
CA VAL A 157 0.91 5.28 11.40
C VAL A 157 0.25 4.82 12.69
N LEU A 158 -0.41 3.66 12.63
CA LEU A 158 -0.87 2.90 13.78
C LEU A 158 0.13 1.78 14.06
N THR A 159 0.52 1.61 15.31
CA THR A 159 1.45 0.58 15.75
C THR A 159 0.80 -0.33 16.78
N ASP A 160 1.23 -1.59 16.82
CA ASP A 160 0.68 -2.60 17.73
C ASP A 160 1.17 -2.49 19.18
N ARG A 161 2.21 -1.69 19.39
CA ARG A 161 2.82 -1.39 20.68
C ARG A 161 3.15 0.10 20.78
N ALA A 162 3.10 0.64 22.00
CA ALA A 162 3.58 1.98 22.29
C ALA A 162 5.11 2.07 22.18
N HIS A 163 5.64 3.27 21.99
CA HIS A 163 7.08 3.52 22.05
C HIS A 163 7.62 3.41 23.48
N ASP A 164 8.65 2.58 23.65
CA ASP A 164 9.49 2.52 24.83
C ASP A 164 10.80 3.24 24.53
N ALA A 165 11.08 4.31 25.28
CA ALA A 165 12.30 5.09 25.14
C ALA A 165 13.50 4.46 25.88
N LEU A 166 13.24 3.58 26.85
CA LEU A 166 14.29 2.88 27.61
C LEU A 166 14.80 1.64 26.86
N ASP A 167 13.94 0.99 26.08
CA ASP A 167 14.29 -0.11 25.18
C ASP A 167 13.68 0.11 23.78
N PRO A 168 14.29 0.96 22.94
CA PRO A 168 13.77 1.22 21.61
C PRO A 168 13.84 -0.03 20.72
N ASP A 169 12.70 -0.38 20.16
CA ASP A 169 12.57 -1.50 19.21
C ASP A 169 13.07 -1.16 17.78
N GLU A 170 13.47 0.09 17.52
CA GLU A 170 13.85 0.56 16.18
C GLU A 170 15.34 0.40 15.91
N GLU A 171 15.67 -0.27 14.82
CA GLU A 171 16.99 -0.26 14.19
C GLU A 171 17.00 0.64 12.97
N ARG A 172 18.16 1.23 12.66
CA ARG A 172 18.30 2.22 11.59
C ARG A 172 19.53 1.94 10.73
N LEU A 173 19.40 2.21 9.44
CA LEU A 173 20.53 2.26 8.49
C LEU A 173 20.49 3.57 7.71
N ASP A 174 21.64 4.02 7.23
CA ASP A 174 21.71 5.15 6.31
C ASP A 174 20.89 4.84 5.04
N PRO A 175 20.08 5.76 4.50
CA PRO A 175 19.23 5.49 3.35
C PRO A 175 19.98 5.20 2.04
N HIS A 176 21.25 5.62 1.94
CA HIS A 176 22.08 5.50 0.73
C HIS A 176 23.29 4.58 0.92
N VAL A 177 23.90 4.57 2.11
CA VAL A 177 25.12 3.80 2.42
C VAL A 177 24.74 2.55 3.24
N ASN A 178 24.25 1.53 2.55
CA ASN A 178 23.78 0.27 3.13
C ASN A 178 23.78 -0.85 2.07
N GLU A 179 23.37 -2.06 2.46
CA GLU A 179 23.33 -3.26 1.59
C GLU A 179 21.95 -3.54 0.96
N ILE A 180 20.94 -2.70 1.22
CA ILE A 180 19.58 -2.88 0.71
C ILE A 180 19.55 -2.50 -0.78
N PRO A 181 19.14 -3.41 -1.69
CA PRO A 181 19.15 -3.18 -3.13
C PRO A 181 17.95 -2.34 -3.60
N PHE A 182 17.79 -1.14 -3.02
CA PHE A 182 16.73 -0.18 -3.33
C PHE A 182 17.31 1.19 -3.63
N ASP A 183 16.97 1.71 -4.81
CA ASP A 183 17.38 3.04 -5.26
C ASP A 183 16.25 4.05 -5.05
N TRP A 184 16.51 5.05 -4.21
CA TRP A 184 15.58 6.13 -3.92
C TRP A 184 15.41 7.14 -5.06
N GLU A 185 16.26 7.11 -6.09
CA GLU A 185 16.21 8.06 -7.18
C GLU A 185 15.01 7.88 -8.10
N ARG A 186 14.61 9.01 -8.68
CA ARG A 186 13.49 9.06 -9.62
C ARG A 186 13.89 8.34 -10.90
N ARG A 187 13.01 7.48 -11.39
CA ARG A 187 13.17 6.78 -12.66
C ARG A 187 12.24 7.41 -13.69
N ASP A 188 12.81 8.06 -14.69
CA ASP A 188 12.09 8.51 -15.87
C ASP A 188 12.10 7.36 -16.87
N ARG A 189 10.94 6.72 -17.06
CA ARG A 189 10.73 5.60 -17.99
C ARG A 189 9.68 5.99 -19.00
#